data_AF-A0A257JAY2-F1
#
_entry.id   AF-A0A257JAY2-F1
#
_cell.length_a   1.000
_cell.length_b   1.000
_cell.length_c   1.000
_cell.angle_alpha   90.00
_cell.angle_beta   90.00
_cell.angle_gamma   90.00
#
_symmetry.space_group_name_H-M   'P 1'
#
loop_
_entity.id
_entity.type
_entity.pdbx_description
1 polymer ?
#
loop_
_entity_poly.entity_id
_entity_poly.type
_entity_poly.pdbx_seq_one_letter_code
_entity_poly.pdbx_strand_id
1 'polypeptide(L)'
;KGGWAGMRVILGFVSAVLLWAGVAHAQAPSVGDHADLVALHDELREYMLPEFTAGVVMDSGARIGDVYSDALMAQKLAGLGAFERRLAAMPVKTWSRAEQVDLLAVKSILNGYRFNLEVLRPWKRDPGFYLDPLMAVAFAEVTGSKADPEKLRARLQQVPPLLASARANLTEVAGDFADLALHNL
;
A
#
# COMPACT_ATOMS: atom_id res chain seq x y z
N LYS A 1 34.17 -58.43 -52.01
CA LYS A 1 33.90 -57.70 -50.73
C LYS A 1 32.76 -58.43 -50.05
N GLY A 2 32.98 -58.86 -48.81
CA GLY A 2 32.16 -59.86 -48.09
C GLY A 2 32.93 -61.17 -48.00
N GLY A 3 32.98 -61.89 -46.88
CA GLY A 3 32.69 -61.58 -45.48
C GLY A 3 33.46 -62.62 -44.66
N TRP A 4 33.87 -62.30 -43.42
CA TRP A 4 34.41 -63.29 -42.51
C TRP A 4 33.73 -63.18 -41.15
N ALA A 5 33.30 -64.35 -40.69
CA ALA A 5 32.57 -64.63 -39.48
C ALA A 5 33.39 -64.37 -38.20
N GLY A 6 32.72 -64.25 -37.06
CA GLY A 6 33.44 -64.23 -35.78
C GLY A 6 32.57 -64.00 -34.54
N MET A 7 31.86 -65.05 -34.13
CA MET A 7 31.15 -65.22 -32.86
C MET A 7 31.99 -64.88 -31.60
N ARG A 8 31.39 -64.24 -30.57
CA ARG A 8 31.31 -64.69 -29.14
C ARG A 8 31.05 -63.51 -28.16
N VAL A 9 29.86 -63.45 -27.55
CA VAL A 9 29.53 -63.70 -26.11
C VAL A 9 30.38 -62.93 -25.08
N ILE A 10 29.73 -62.21 -24.15
CA ILE A 10 29.88 -62.25 -22.66
C ILE A 10 29.68 -60.86 -21.99
N LEU A 11 28.83 -60.86 -20.93
CA LEU A 11 28.67 -59.90 -19.80
C LEU A 11 28.36 -58.43 -20.17
N GLY A 12 27.26 -57.82 -19.75
CA GLY A 12 26.73 -57.83 -18.38
C GLY A 12 27.28 -56.61 -17.64
N PHE A 13 26.64 -55.45 -17.77
CA PHE A 13 26.74 -54.37 -16.79
C PHE A 13 25.44 -53.55 -16.81
N VAL A 14 24.58 -53.87 -15.85
CA VAL A 14 23.50 -53.01 -15.39
C VAL A 14 24.16 -51.88 -14.61
N SER A 15 24.21 -50.69 -15.20
CA SER A 15 24.54 -49.46 -14.46
C SER A 15 23.29 -48.60 -14.42
N ALA A 16 22.59 -48.69 -13.29
CA ALA A 16 21.45 -47.87 -12.95
C ALA A 16 21.87 -46.40 -12.87
N VAL A 17 21.44 -45.61 -13.83
CA VAL A 17 21.48 -44.15 -13.77
C VAL A 17 20.27 -43.71 -12.95
N LEU A 18 20.45 -43.58 -11.63
CA LEU A 18 19.53 -42.84 -10.77
C LEU A 18 19.77 -41.34 -10.98
N LEU A 19 19.20 -40.79 -12.06
CA LEU A 19 19.02 -39.35 -12.20
C LEU A 19 17.92 -38.95 -11.21
N TRP A 20 18.36 -38.37 -10.10
CA TRP A 20 17.50 -37.62 -9.19
C TRP A 20 17.07 -36.33 -9.93
N ALA A 21 16.10 -36.46 -10.83
CA ALA A 21 15.38 -35.34 -11.36
C ALA A 21 14.51 -34.82 -10.20
N GLY A 22 15.05 -33.88 -9.43
CA GLY A 22 14.24 -33.01 -8.60
C GLY A 22 13.19 -32.38 -9.52
N VAL A 23 11.96 -32.87 -9.42
CA VAL A 23 10.82 -32.21 -10.02
C VAL A 23 10.64 -30.95 -9.20
N ALA A 24 11.37 -29.89 -9.55
CA ALA A 24 10.95 -28.54 -9.26
C ALA A 24 9.60 -28.41 -9.97
N HIS A 25 8.52 -28.65 -9.24
CA HIS A 25 7.19 -28.28 -9.67
C HIS A 25 7.21 -26.76 -9.71
N ALA A 26 7.62 -26.21 -10.86
CA ALA A 26 7.27 -24.84 -11.21
C ALA A 26 5.74 -24.84 -11.30
N GLN A 27 5.08 -24.49 -10.20
CA GLN A 27 3.66 -24.17 -10.23
C GLN A 27 3.51 -23.05 -11.25
N ALA A 28 2.88 -23.38 -12.39
CA ALA A 28 2.48 -22.38 -13.36
C ALA A 28 1.67 -21.30 -12.63
N PRO A 29 1.80 -20.02 -12.99
CA PRO A 29 1.08 -18.95 -12.33
C PRO A 29 -0.41 -19.19 -12.51
N SER A 30 -1.08 -19.63 -11.45
CA SER A 30 -2.53 -19.64 -11.38
C SER A 30 -2.96 -18.21 -11.16
N VAL A 31 -3.80 -17.67 -12.02
CA VAL A 31 -4.57 -16.46 -11.73
C VAL A 31 -5.32 -16.70 -10.41
N GLY A 32 -4.99 -15.95 -9.36
CA GLY A 32 -5.51 -16.11 -7.99
C GLY A 32 -4.50 -16.63 -6.95
N ASP A 33 -3.19 -16.40 -7.12
CA ASP A 33 -2.18 -16.81 -6.14
C ASP A 33 -1.91 -15.72 -5.09
N HIS A 34 -1.19 -16.04 -4.00
CA HIS A 34 -0.79 -15.06 -2.97
C HIS A 34 -0.05 -13.85 -3.55
N ALA A 35 0.69 -14.02 -4.65
CA ALA A 35 1.32 -12.92 -5.37
C ALA A 35 0.32 -11.84 -5.85
N ASP A 36 -0.91 -12.22 -6.22
CA ASP A 36 -1.95 -11.28 -6.61
C ASP A 36 -2.45 -10.46 -5.42
N LEU A 37 -2.43 -11.02 -4.21
CA LEU A 37 -2.73 -10.29 -2.98
C LEU A 37 -1.67 -9.24 -2.69
N VAL A 38 -0.39 -9.60 -2.83
CA VAL A 38 0.73 -8.67 -2.63
C VAL A 38 0.63 -7.52 -3.63
N ALA A 39 0.40 -7.82 -4.90
CA ALA A 39 0.21 -6.79 -5.93
C ALA A 39 -1.00 -5.89 -5.63
N LEU A 40 -2.15 -6.47 -5.25
CA LEU A 40 -3.33 -5.70 -4.87
C LEU A 40 -3.04 -4.77 -3.68
N HIS A 41 -2.28 -5.24 -2.71
CA HIS A 41 -1.92 -4.47 -1.53
C HIS A 41 -0.97 -3.31 -1.86
N ASP A 42 0.01 -3.52 -2.74
CA ASP A 42 0.91 -2.45 -3.16
C ASP A 42 0.15 -1.38 -3.96
N GLU A 43 -0.72 -1.80 -4.88
CA GLU A 43 -1.64 -0.89 -5.57
C GLU A 43 -2.57 -0.15 -4.60
N LEU A 44 -3.06 -0.84 -3.55
CA LEU A 44 -3.90 -0.21 -2.53
C LEU A 44 -3.12 0.84 -1.74
N ARG A 45 -1.87 0.56 -1.38
CA ARG A 45 -1.00 1.53 -0.70
C ARG A 45 -0.81 2.78 -1.55
N GLU A 46 -0.49 2.60 -2.82
CA GLU A 46 -0.33 3.70 -3.78
C GLU A 46 -1.63 4.46 -3.99
N TYR A 47 -2.76 3.75 -4.05
CA TYR A 47 -4.08 4.35 -4.16
C TYR A 47 -4.45 5.15 -2.92
N MET A 48 -4.10 4.68 -1.73
CA MET A 48 -4.36 5.37 -0.48
C MET A 48 -3.51 6.63 -0.34
N LEU A 49 -2.44 6.81 -1.12
CA LEU A 49 -1.63 8.02 -1.03
C LEU A 49 -2.43 9.30 -1.40
N PRO A 50 -2.28 10.37 -0.61
CA PRO A 50 -1.57 10.41 0.68
C PRO A 50 -2.31 9.58 1.76
N GLU A 51 -1.62 8.66 2.47
CA GLU A 51 -2.26 7.63 3.32
C GLU A 51 -3.10 8.24 4.46
N PHE A 52 -4.30 7.71 4.72
CA PHE A 52 -5.18 8.15 5.84
C PHE A 52 -5.37 7.07 6.91
N THR A 53 -4.52 6.04 6.94
CA THR A 53 -4.87 4.80 7.65
C THR A 53 -4.61 4.84 9.16
N ALA A 54 -5.49 4.19 9.91
CA ALA A 54 -5.55 4.19 11.37
C ALA A 54 -4.39 3.45 12.10
N GLY A 55 -3.34 3.03 11.38
CA GLY A 55 -2.20 2.30 11.95
C GLY A 55 -1.10 3.17 12.54
N VAL A 56 -1.13 4.48 12.28
CA VAL A 56 -0.20 5.46 12.84
C VAL A 56 -1.03 6.67 13.23
N VAL A 57 -1.46 6.72 14.49
CA VAL A 57 -2.22 7.84 15.09
C VAL A 57 -1.36 9.12 15.19
N MET A 58 -0.31 9.28 14.37
CA MET A 58 0.62 10.42 14.45
C MET A 58 1.14 10.96 13.12
N ASP A 59 0.71 10.43 11.97
CA ASP A 59 0.92 11.12 10.69
C ASP A 59 -0.46 11.41 10.12
N SER A 60 -0.86 12.68 10.20
CA SER A 60 -2.18 13.24 9.89
C SER A 60 -2.76 12.94 8.53
N GLY A 61 -2.13 12.10 7.71
CA GLY A 61 -2.50 11.75 6.35
C GLY A 61 -2.54 12.91 5.37
N ALA A 62 -2.45 14.13 5.88
CA ALA A 62 -2.27 15.30 5.10
C ALA A 62 -0.80 15.48 4.75
N ARG A 63 -0.54 15.88 3.52
CA ARG A 63 0.78 16.25 3.05
C ARG A 63 0.78 17.74 2.80
N ILE A 64 1.89 18.37 3.14
CA ILE A 64 2.21 19.70 2.61
C ILE A 64 2.23 19.57 1.08
N GLY A 65 1.25 20.16 0.40
CA GLY A 65 1.16 20.21 -1.06
C GLY A 65 -0.10 19.61 -1.68
N ASP A 66 -0.88 18.86 -0.91
CA ASP A 66 -2.12 18.26 -1.41
C ASP A 66 -3.33 19.13 -1.04
N VAL A 67 -4.25 19.28 -2.00
CA VAL A 67 -5.51 20.00 -1.81
C VAL A 67 -6.63 18.99 -1.59
N TYR A 68 -7.13 18.92 -0.36
CA TYR A 68 -8.26 18.09 0.01
C TYR A 68 -9.58 18.75 -0.43
N SER A 69 -10.49 17.96 -0.98
CA SER A 69 -11.85 18.39 -1.33
C SER A 69 -12.82 17.23 -1.22
N ASP A 70 -14.11 17.53 -1.02
CA ASP A 70 -15.15 16.51 -0.98
C ASP A 70 -15.24 15.69 -2.27
N ALA A 71 -15.02 16.33 -3.43
CA ALA A 71 -14.98 15.65 -4.71
C ALA A 71 -13.85 14.61 -4.79
N LEU A 72 -12.66 14.97 -4.29
CA LEU A 72 -11.53 14.05 -4.22
C LEU A 72 -11.83 12.87 -3.28
N MET A 73 -12.41 13.12 -2.10
CA MET A 73 -12.75 12.05 -1.15
C MET A 73 -13.85 11.13 -1.68
N ALA A 74 -14.85 11.68 -2.37
CA ALA A 74 -15.89 10.90 -3.03
C ALA A 74 -15.31 10.02 -4.15
N GLN A 75 -14.35 10.55 -4.93
CA GLN A 75 -13.63 9.77 -5.94
C GLN A 75 -12.81 8.65 -5.31
N LYS A 76 -12.09 8.93 -4.20
CA LYS A 76 -11.34 7.93 -3.44
C LYS A 76 -12.25 6.82 -2.92
N LEU A 77 -13.41 7.19 -2.38
CA LEU A 77 -14.39 6.23 -1.87
C LEU A 77 -14.97 5.35 -2.98
N ALA A 78 -15.33 5.95 -4.12
CA ALA A 78 -15.89 5.22 -5.25
C ALA A 78 -14.91 4.19 -5.84
N GLY A 79 -13.60 4.50 -5.85
CA GLY A 79 -12.58 3.58 -6.35
C GLY A 79 -12.33 2.37 -5.46
N LEU A 80 -12.68 2.41 -4.16
CA LEU A 80 -12.53 1.26 -3.26
C LEU A 80 -13.31 0.03 -3.72
N GLY A 81 -14.44 0.22 -4.40
CA GLY A 81 -15.22 -0.89 -4.93
C GLY A 81 -14.43 -1.79 -5.89
N ALA A 82 -13.41 -1.26 -6.59
CA ALA A 82 -12.55 -2.07 -7.45
C ALA A 82 -11.63 -3.00 -6.63
N PHE A 83 -11.03 -2.49 -5.55
CA PHE A 83 -10.20 -3.28 -4.64
C PHE A 83 -11.01 -4.35 -3.92
N GLU A 84 -12.21 -3.99 -3.43
CA GLU A 84 -13.11 -4.92 -2.74
C GLU A 84 -13.51 -6.10 -3.63
N ARG A 85 -13.85 -5.83 -4.91
CA ARG A 85 -14.19 -6.88 -5.88
C ARG A 85 -13.01 -7.80 -6.17
N ARG A 86 -11.81 -7.24 -6.36
CA ARG A 86 -10.60 -8.04 -6.62
C ARG A 86 -10.23 -8.91 -5.42
N LEU A 87 -10.28 -8.35 -4.21
CA LEU A 87 -10.02 -9.08 -2.97
C LEU A 87 -11.04 -10.22 -2.77
N ALA A 88 -12.33 -9.97 -3.05
CA ALA A 88 -13.38 -10.97 -2.91
C ALA A 88 -13.31 -12.12 -3.95
N ALA A 89 -12.66 -11.88 -5.09
CA ALA A 89 -12.50 -12.87 -6.16
C ALA A 89 -11.33 -13.85 -5.91
N MET A 90 -10.49 -13.62 -4.89
CA MET A 90 -9.34 -14.46 -4.61
C MET A 90 -9.77 -15.87 -4.15
N PRO A 91 -9.09 -16.95 -4.60
CA PRO A 91 -9.43 -18.33 -4.24
C PRO A 91 -8.92 -18.71 -2.84
N VAL A 92 -9.25 -17.92 -1.82
CA VAL A 92 -8.74 -18.01 -0.44
C VAL A 92 -8.82 -19.41 0.19
N LYS A 93 -9.81 -20.23 -0.21
CA LYS A 93 -10.01 -21.58 0.33
C LYS A 93 -8.87 -22.54 -0.02
N THR A 94 -8.11 -22.28 -1.08
CA THR A 94 -6.98 -23.13 -1.49
C THR A 94 -5.66 -22.69 -0.87
N TRP A 95 -5.65 -21.56 -0.17
CA TRP A 95 -4.44 -20.98 0.42
C TRP A 95 -4.11 -21.59 1.78
N SER A 96 -2.82 -21.54 2.14
CA SER A 96 -2.33 -21.85 3.47
C SER A 96 -2.92 -20.90 4.51
N ARG A 97 -2.84 -21.29 5.80
CA ARG A 97 -3.36 -20.46 6.89
C ARG A 97 -2.69 -19.08 6.97
N ALA A 98 -1.39 -19.00 6.67
CA ALA A 98 -0.64 -17.75 6.71
C ALA A 98 -1.16 -16.78 5.64
N GLU A 99 -1.33 -17.25 4.40
CA GLU A 99 -1.84 -16.43 3.29
C GLU A 99 -3.29 -15.96 3.54
N GLN A 100 -4.11 -16.79 4.21
CA GLN A 100 -5.45 -16.36 4.64
C GLN A 100 -5.40 -15.22 5.68
N VAL A 101 -4.40 -15.22 6.56
CA VAL A 101 -4.18 -14.12 7.52
C VAL A 101 -3.77 -12.84 6.78
N ASP A 102 -2.88 -12.94 5.80
CA ASP A 102 -2.48 -11.80 4.97
C ASP A 102 -3.68 -11.17 4.26
N LEU A 103 -4.58 -12.00 3.71
CA LEU A 103 -5.82 -11.51 3.11
C LEU A 103 -6.68 -10.71 4.10
N LEU A 104 -6.80 -11.19 5.34
CA LEU A 104 -7.54 -10.48 6.38
C LEU A 104 -6.85 -9.17 6.77
N ALA A 105 -5.53 -9.10 6.73
CA ALA A 105 -4.77 -7.87 6.95
C ALA A 105 -5.02 -6.85 5.83
N VAL A 106 -4.97 -7.26 4.56
CA VAL A 106 -5.29 -6.36 3.44
C VAL A 106 -6.75 -5.91 3.50
N LYS A 107 -7.67 -6.81 3.87
CA LYS A 107 -9.08 -6.48 4.10
C LYS A 107 -9.27 -5.45 5.21
N SER A 108 -8.53 -5.56 6.31
CA SER A 108 -8.65 -4.63 7.44
C SER A 108 -8.15 -3.23 7.06
N ILE A 109 -7.07 -3.14 6.28
CA ILE A 109 -6.56 -1.87 5.72
C ILE A 109 -7.63 -1.21 4.86
N LEU A 110 -8.22 -1.96 3.91
CA LEU A 110 -9.26 -1.46 3.02
C LEU A 110 -10.50 -0.96 3.79
N ASN A 111 -10.95 -1.73 4.78
CA ASN A 111 -12.07 -1.36 5.64
C ASN A 111 -11.75 -0.12 6.49
N GLY A 112 -10.54 -0.03 7.04
CA GLY A 112 -10.08 1.13 7.81
C GLY A 112 -10.04 2.40 6.95
N TYR A 113 -9.61 2.27 5.68
CA TYR A 113 -9.61 3.41 4.76
C TYR A 113 -11.03 3.85 4.38
N ARG A 114 -11.93 2.91 4.08
CA ARG A 114 -13.36 3.21 3.89
C ARG A 114 -13.96 3.91 5.11
N PHE A 115 -13.69 3.40 6.32
CA PHE A 115 -14.17 4.01 7.56
C PHE A 115 -13.66 5.45 7.75
N ASN A 116 -12.41 5.73 7.38
CA ASN A 116 -11.88 7.09 7.36
C ASN A 116 -12.66 8.01 6.40
N LEU A 117 -12.99 7.51 5.21
CA LEU A 117 -13.71 8.28 4.19
C LEU A 117 -15.22 8.44 4.47
N GLU A 118 -15.88 7.45 5.06
CA GLU A 118 -17.33 7.50 5.27
C GLU A 118 -17.70 8.01 6.66
N VAL A 119 -16.96 7.58 7.68
CA VAL A 119 -17.36 7.75 9.08
C VAL A 119 -16.55 8.84 9.76
N LEU A 120 -15.21 8.70 9.84
CA LEU A 120 -14.38 9.66 10.59
C LEU A 120 -14.36 11.02 9.90
N ARG A 121 -14.10 11.03 8.59
CA ARG A 121 -14.05 12.23 7.75
C ARG A 121 -13.11 13.30 8.33
N PRO A 122 -11.85 12.97 8.65
CA PRO A 122 -10.94 13.86 9.39
C PRO A 122 -10.74 15.20 8.69
N TRP A 123 -10.70 15.24 7.35
CA TRP A 123 -10.62 16.48 6.57
C TRP A 123 -11.76 17.48 6.84
N LYS A 124 -12.88 17.04 7.42
CA LYS A 124 -13.99 17.92 7.80
C LYS A 124 -14.05 18.26 9.29
N ARG A 125 -13.44 17.43 10.13
CA ARG A 125 -13.74 17.36 11.57
C ARG A 125 -12.55 17.63 12.47
N ASP A 126 -11.36 17.34 11.97
CA ASP A 126 -10.13 17.37 12.74
C ASP A 126 -9.20 18.45 12.16
N PRO A 127 -9.03 19.59 12.85
CA PRO A 127 -8.07 20.59 12.42
C PRO A 127 -6.62 20.08 12.46
N GLY A 128 -6.29 19.10 13.32
CA GLY A 128 -4.98 18.43 13.36
C GLY A 128 -4.61 17.78 12.03
N PHE A 129 -5.63 17.31 11.28
CA PHE A 129 -5.47 16.86 9.89
C PHE A 129 -4.73 17.90 9.03
N TYR A 130 -4.89 19.20 9.27
CA TYR A 130 -4.20 20.25 8.49
C TYR A 130 -2.98 20.84 9.18
N LEU A 131 -2.92 20.81 10.50
CA LEU A 131 -1.86 21.47 11.28
C LEU A 131 -0.62 20.60 11.47
N ASP A 132 -0.78 19.29 11.67
CA ASP A 132 0.36 18.38 11.86
C ASP A 132 1.36 18.40 10.69
N PRO A 133 0.94 18.43 9.41
CA PRO A 133 1.90 18.56 8.30
C PRO A 133 2.64 19.89 8.36
N LEU A 134 2.02 20.97 8.86
CA LEU A 134 2.67 22.28 8.96
C LEU A 134 3.78 22.27 10.00
N MET A 135 3.68 21.48 11.06
CA MET A 135 4.77 21.31 12.02
C MET A 135 6.03 20.75 11.33
N ALA A 136 5.91 19.89 10.32
CA ALA A 136 7.05 19.38 9.57
C ALA A 136 7.81 20.45 8.76
N VAL A 137 7.21 21.63 8.53
CA VAL A 137 7.92 22.80 7.97
C VAL A 137 8.91 23.38 8.99
N ALA A 138 8.54 23.38 10.28
CA ALA A 138 9.39 23.91 11.35
C ALA A 138 10.65 23.05 11.57
N PHE A 139 10.59 21.75 11.26
CA PHE A 139 11.71 20.80 11.36
C PHE A 139 12.42 20.60 10.01
N ALA A 140 12.74 21.70 9.33
CA ALA A 140 13.46 21.65 8.05
C ALA A 140 14.86 21.02 8.21
N GLU A 141 15.27 20.21 7.23
CA GLU A 141 16.61 19.62 7.20
C GLU A 141 17.67 20.72 7.05
N VAL A 142 18.71 20.67 7.89
CA VAL A 142 19.88 21.56 7.82
C VAL A 142 21.13 20.70 7.66
N THR A 143 21.22 20.02 6.52
CA THR A 143 22.37 19.17 6.18
C THR A 143 23.54 19.99 5.62
N GLY A 144 23.31 21.26 5.29
CA GLY A 144 24.27 22.13 4.61
C GLY A 144 24.27 21.95 3.09
N SER A 145 23.35 21.13 2.56
CA SER A 145 23.18 20.93 1.13
C SER A 145 22.50 22.13 0.48
N LYS A 146 22.85 22.40 -0.79
CA LYS A 146 22.13 23.40 -1.61
C LYS A 146 20.66 23.03 -1.85
N ALA A 147 20.28 21.77 -1.65
CA ALA A 147 18.90 21.31 -1.80
C ALA A 147 17.98 21.71 -0.63
N ASP A 148 18.55 21.94 0.56
CA ASP A 148 17.80 22.23 1.78
C ASP A 148 16.93 23.51 1.66
N PRO A 149 17.45 24.67 1.22
CA PRO A 149 16.63 25.86 1.05
C PRO A 149 15.57 25.71 -0.05
N GLU A 150 15.82 24.93 -1.10
CA GLU A 150 14.83 24.69 -2.16
C GLU A 150 13.68 23.81 -1.66
N LYS A 151 13.97 22.75 -0.91
CA LYS A 151 12.95 21.92 -0.24
C LYS A 151 12.10 22.75 0.71
N LEU A 152 12.73 23.59 1.53
CA LEU A 152 12.01 24.46 2.46
C LEU A 152 11.12 25.47 1.72
N ARG A 153 11.64 26.13 0.68
CA ARG A 153 10.85 27.06 -0.14
C ARG A 153 9.64 26.35 -0.77
N ALA A 154 9.83 25.16 -1.33
CA ALA A 154 8.75 24.38 -1.90
C ALA A 154 7.69 24.04 -0.86
N ARG A 155 8.07 23.62 0.36
CA ARG A 155 7.12 23.38 1.46
C ARG A 155 6.36 24.63 1.87
N LEU A 156 7.04 25.76 2.03
CA LEU A 156 6.42 27.03 2.41
C LEU A 156 5.39 27.53 1.40
N GLN A 157 5.64 27.32 0.09
CA GLN A 157 4.71 27.67 -0.97
C GLN A 157 3.38 26.89 -0.91
N GLN A 158 3.38 25.72 -0.27
CA GLN A 158 2.19 24.89 -0.11
C GLN A 158 1.37 25.21 1.14
N VAL A 159 1.89 26.06 2.04
CA VAL A 159 1.16 26.43 3.26
C VAL A 159 -0.12 27.22 2.94
N PRO A 160 -0.11 28.28 2.08
CA PRO A 160 -1.34 28.99 1.75
C PRO A 160 -2.47 28.12 1.15
N PRO A 161 -2.23 27.27 0.13
CA PRO A 161 -3.28 26.42 -0.41
C PRO A 161 -3.77 25.37 0.59
N LEU A 162 -2.89 24.81 1.44
CA LEU A 162 -3.30 23.88 2.49
C LEU A 162 -4.24 24.55 3.51
N LEU A 163 -3.90 25.76 3.97
CA LEU A 163 -4.76 26.54 4.88
C LEU A 163 -6.07 26.98 4.22
N ALA A 164 -6.07 27.23 2.90
CA ALA A 164 -7.30 27.49 2.15
C ALA A 164 -8.22 26.26 2.10
N SER A 165 -7.64 25.08 1.86
CA SER A 165 -8.37 23.80 1.94
C SER A 165 -8.92 23.54 3.34
N ALA A 166 -8.13 23.80 4.39
CA ALA A 166 -8.57 23.70 5.79
C ALA A 166 -9.81 24.55 6.06
N ARG A 167 -9.75 25.84 5.69
CA ARG A 167 -10.88 26.77 5.85
C ARG A 167 -12.14 26.35 5.10
N ALA A 168 -11.99 25.73 3.92
CA ALA A 168 -13.12 25.29 3.11
C ALA A 168 -13.76 23.99 3.66
N ASN A 169 -12.96 23.08 4.20
CA ASN A 169 -13.41 21.73 4.51
C ASN A 169 -13.82 21.52 5.97
N LEU A 170 -13.19 22.23 6.92
CA LEU A 170 -13.44 22.14 8.37
C LEU A 170 -14.84 22.69 8.73
N THR A 171 -15.86 21.95 8.35
CA THR A 171 -17.29 22.31 8.42
C THR A 171 -18.04 21.54 9.50
N GLU A 172 -17.45 20.47 10.03
CA GLU A 172 -18.03 19.57 11.02
C GLU A 172 -17.09 19.38 12.23
N VAL A 173 -16.35 20.44 12.60
CA VAL A 173 -15.32 20.38 13.64
C VAL A 173 -15.90 20.03 15.01
N ALA A 174 -15.32 19.04 15.68
CA ALA A 174 -15.62 18.75 17.07
C ALA A 174 -14.87 19.72 17.99
N GLY A 175 -15.54 20.23 19.04
CA GLY A 175 -14.96 21.21 19.98
C GLY A 175 -13.62 20.76 20.56
N ASP A 176 -13.54 19.53 21.06
CA ASP A 176 -12.32 18.98 21.67
C ASP A 176 -11.13 18.96 20.69
N PHE A 177 -11.36 18.69 19.40
CA PHE A 177 -10.30 18.72 18.38
C PHE A 177 -9.88 20.14 18.04
N ALA A 178 -10.80 21.11 18.09
CA ALA A 178 -10.46 22.52 17.94
C ALA A 178 -9.60 23.02 19.12
N ASP A 179 -9.97 22.67 20.34
CA ASP A 179 -9.25 23.06 21.55
C ASP A 179 -7.83 22.47 21.56
N LEU A 180 -7.69 21.19 21.22
CA LEU A 180 -6.39 20.53 21.09
C LEU A 180 -5.52 21.18 20.01
N ALA A 181 -6.11 21.45 18.85
CA ALA A 181 -5.41 22.10 17.74
C ALA A 181 -4.91 23.49 18.11
N LEU A 182 -5.71 24.29 18.83
CA LEU A 182 -5.32 25.62 19.30
C LEU A 182 -4.23 25.55 20.38
N HIS A 183 -4.26 24.54 21.24
CA HIS A 183 -3.25 24.34 22.28
C HIS A 183 -1.87 23.98 21.70
N ASN A 184 -1.83 23.27 20.57
CA ASN A 184 -0.61 22.76 19.96
C ASN A 184 0.05 23.74 18.96
N LEU A 185 -0.50 24.94 18.77
CA LEU A 185 0.09 26.04 18.00
C LEU A 185 1.08 26.85 18.85
#